data_AF-A0A662R2F2-F1
#
_entry.id   AF-A0A662R2F2-F1
#
_cell.length_a   1.000
_cell.length_b   1.000
_cell.length_c   1.000
_cell.angle_alpha   90.00
_cell.angle_beta   90.00
_cell.angle_gamma   90.00
#
_symmetry.space_group_name_H-M   'P 1'
#
loop_
_entity.id
_entity.type
_entity.pdbx_description
1 polymer ?
#
loop_
_entity_poly.entity_id
_entity_poly.type
_entity_poly.pdbx_seq_one_letter_code
_entity_poly.pdbx_strand_id
1 'polypeptide(L)'
;MDMQKIIERMEKRDSAREDAIKLTREITRLSARAIRQIHRSLDNLSEIEESKNSIKKARKLLEEVNETLKDLPEIYYAGFVESAQQEFVEASITFNIVRAFEFEDESEVNIPSPEELNVTDASYLKGLADAIGECRRYIISLLMKKETVKA
;
A
#
# COMPACT_ATOMS: atom_id res chain seq x y z
N MET A 1 -3.84 24.42 36.76
CA MET A 1 -3.74 25.03 35.42
C MET A 1 -2.77 24.25 34.53
N ASP A 2 -1.57 23.87 34.98
CA ASP A 2 -0.64 23.10 34.15
C ASP A 2 -1.02 21.62 33.96
N MET A 3 -1.59 20.97 34.98
CA MET A 3 -2.07 19.60 34.89
C MET A 3 -3.17 19.41 33.83
N GLN A 4 -4.15 20.33 33.77
CA GLN A 4 -5.22 20.29 32.77
C GLN A 4 -4.68 20.41 31.34
N LYS A 5 -3.73 21.32 31.11
CA LYS A 5 -3.06 21.45 29.80
C LYS A 5 -2.28 20.19 29.41
N ILE A 6 -1.71 19.46 30.39
CA ILE A 6 -1.05 18.18 30.13
C ILE A 6 -2.07 17.13 29.71
N ILE A 7 -3.17 16.99 30.46
CA ILE A 7 -4.25 16.04 30.18
C ILE A 7 -4.83 16.27 28.78
N GLU A 8 -5.20 17.50 28.44
CA GLU A 8 -5.74 17.83 27.11
C GLU A 8 -4.79 17.48 25.96
N ARG A 9 -3.48 17.63 26.16
CA ARG A 9 -2.49 17.22 25.16
C ARG A 9 -2.37 15.70 25.04
N MET A 10 -2.48 14.97 26.16
CA MET A 10 -2.45 13.50 26.14
C MET A 10 -3.69 12.93 25.45
N GLU A 11 -4.87 13.45 25.78
CA GLU A 11 -6.14 13.03 25.14
C GLU A 11 -6.12 13.24 23.63
N LYS A 12 -5.60 14.39 23.15
CA LYS A 12 -5.44 14.64 21.70
C LYS A 12 -4.50 13.63 21.03
N ARG A 13 -3.38 13.29 21.68
CA ARG A 13 -2.41 12.30 21.15
C ARG A 13 -3.01 10.90 21.11
N ASP A 14 -3.75 10.52 22.14
CA ASP A 14 -4.39 9.20 22.20
C ASP A 14 -5.51 9.09 21.16
N SER A 15 -6.34 10.12 20.99
CA SER A 15 -7.34 10.16 19.91
C SER A 15 -6.71 10.02 18.53
N ALA A 16 -5.66 10.80 18.23
CA ALA A 16 -4.94 10.71 16.96
C ALA A 16 -4.34 9.32 16.71
N ARG A 17 -3.81 8.68 17.76
CA ARG A 17 -3.30 7.30 17.68
C ARG A 17 -4.41 6.31 17.36
N GLU A 18 -5.54 6.37 18.08
CA GLU A 18 -6.66 5.45 17.86
C GLU A 18 -7.22 5.55 16.44
N ASP A 19 -7.36 6.76 15.92
CA ASP A 19 -7.83 6.99 14.57
C ASP A 19 -6.83 6.48 13.54
N ALA A 20 -5.54 6.77 13.71
CA ALA A 20 -4.50 6.24 12.85
C ALA A 20 -4.45 4.70 12.85
N ILE A 21 -4.63 4.04 14.00
CA ILE A 21 -4.69 2.57 14.07
C ILE A 21 -5.87 1.99 13.27
N LYS A 22 -7.03 2.65 13.28
CA LYS A 22 -8.20 2.21 12.50
C LYS A 22 -7.91 2.35 11.00
N LEU A 23 -7.34 3.49 10.60
CA LEU A 23 -7.00 3.78 9.21
C LEU A 23 -5.94 2.82 8.67
N THR A 24 -4.86 2.56 9.41
CA THR A 24 -3.78 1.65 8.97
C THR A 24 -4.26 0.21 8.80
N ARG A 25 -5.16 -0.27 9.67
CA ARG A 25 -5.80 -1.59 9.50
C ARG A 25 -6.61 -1.68 8.20
N GLU A 26 -7.31 -0.60 7.85
CA GLU A 26 -8.08 -0.55 6.62
C GLU A 26 -7.17 -0.45 5.38
N ILE A 27 -6.05 0.28 5.46
CA ILE A 27 -5.00 0.31 4.43
C ILE A 27 -4.49 -1.12 4.17
N THR A 28 -4.03 -1.82 5.21
CA THR A 28 -3.60 -3.22 5.14
C THR A 28 -4.66 -4.11 4.46
N ARG A 29 -5.92 -4.00 4.89
CA ARG A 29 -7.03 -4.78 4.30
C ARG A 29 -7.23 -4.49 2.81
N LEU A 30 -7.16 -3.22 2.41
CA LEU A 30 -7.32 -2.80 1.02
C LEU A 30 -6.13 -3.21 0.15
N SER A 31 -4.91 -3.11 0.67
CA SER A 31 -3.67 -3.56 0.00
C SER A 31 -3.69 -5.07 -0.24
N ALA A 32 -3.99 -5.85 0.79
CA ALA A 32 -4.14 -7.31 0.65
C ALA A 32 -5.28 -7.69 -0.31
N ARG A 33 -6.35 -6.89 -0.35
CA ARG A 33 -7.43 -7.08 -1.34
C ARG A 33 -6.92 -6.81 -2.75
N ALA A 34 -6.20 -5.71 -2.97
CA ALA A 34 -5.63 -5.37 -4.28
C ALA A 34 -4.72 -6.48 -4.80
N ILE A 35 -3.79 -7.00 -3.97
CA ILE A 35 -2.93 -8.14 -4.35
C ILE A 35 -3.76 -9.35 -4.80
N ARG A 36 -4.81 -9.72 -4.05
CA ARG A 36 -5.68 -10.84 -4.44
C ARG A 36 -6.40 -10.59 -5.77
N GLN A 37 -6.81 -9.35 -6.04
CA GLN A 37 -7.47 -8.97 -7.30
C GLN A 37 -6.48 -8.99 -8.46
N ILE A 38 -5.25 -8.51 -8.26
CA ILE A 38 -4.16 -8.60 -9.25
C ILE A 38 -3.94 -10.06 -9.65
N HIS A 39 -3.82 -11.00 -8.71
CA HIS A 39 -3.64 -12.42 -9.08
C HIS A 39 -4.85 -13.02 -9.79
N ARG A 40 -6.07 -12.57 -9.47
CA ARG A 40 -7.30 -13.01 -10.15
C ARG A 40 -7.46 -12.41 -11.54
N SER A 41 -6.69 -11.38 -11.91
CA SER A 41 -6.78 -10.78 -13.24
C SER A 41 -6.50 -11.77 -14.35
N LEU A 42 -5.65 -12.77 -14.06
CA LEU A 42 -5.32 -13.87 -14.96
C LEU A 42 -6.55 -14.69 -15.38
N ASP A 43 -7.65 -14.65 -14.62
CA ASP A 43 -8.91 -15.31 -14.93
C ASP A 43 -10.01 -14.31 -15.32
N ASN A 44 -9.92 -13.07 -14.81
CA ASN A 44 -10.88 -12.03 -15.05
C ASN A 44 -10.20 -10.65 -15.10
N LEU A 45 -9.97 -10.14 -16.32
CA LEU A 45 -9.28 -8.87 -16.52
C LEU A 45 -9.97 -7.66 -15.85
N SER A 46 -11.28 -7.73 -15.54
CA SER A 46 -11.97 -6.66 -14.82
C SER A 46 -11.42 -6.44 -13.40
N GLU A 47 -10.77 -7.46 -12.81
CA GLU A 47 -10.15 -7.39 -11.48
C GLU A 47 -8.97 -6.42 -11.43
N ILE A 48 -8.32 -6.11 -12.58
CA ILE A 48 -7.28 -5.07 -12.64
C ILE A 48 -7.85 -3.71 -12.22
N GLU A 49 -8.98 -3.30 -12.80
CA GLU A 49 -9.58 -1.99 -12.45
C GLU A 49 -10.12 -1.98 -11.01
N GLU A 50 -10.59 -3.13 -10.50
CA GLU A 50 -10.96 -3.23 -9.09
C GLU A 50 -9.74 -3.07 -8.16
N SER A 51 -8.61 -3.69 -8.50
CA SER A 51 -7.38 -3.58 -7.71
C SER A 51 -6.88 -2.13 -7.65
N LYS A 52 -6.94 -1.42 -8.79
CA LYS A 52 -6.64 0.02 -8.88
C LYS A 52 -7.53 0.85 -7.97
N ASN A 53 -8.83 0.53 -7.92
CA ASN A 53 -9.77 1.20 -7.02
C ASN A 53 -9.45 0.94 -5.55
N SER A 54 -9.05 -0.28 -5.20
CA SER A 54 -8.58 -0.61 -3.85
C SER A 54 -7.31 0.16 -3.46
N ILE A 55 -6.31 0.21 -4.35
CA ILE A 55 -5.08 0.99 -4.14
C ILE A 55 -5.39 2.49 -4.00
N LYS A 56 -6.28 3.04 -4.83
CA LYS A 56 -6.69 4.44 -4.74
C LYS A 56 -7.36 4.77 -3.40
N LYS A 57 -8.16 3.85 -2.86
CA LYS A 57 -8.77 4.00 -1.52
C LYS A 57 -7.70 3.93 -0.43
N ALA A 58 -6.78 2.97 -0.51
CA ALA A 58 -5.68 2.84 0.43
C ALA A 58 -4.80 4.11 0.45
N ARG A 59 -4.48 4.68 -0.72
CA ARG A 59 -3.74 5.94 -0.84
C ARG A 59 -4.42 7.08 -0.08
N LYS A 60 -5.74 7.25 -0.25
CA LYS A 60 -6.49 8.32 0.45
C LYS A 60 -6.43 8.17 1.97
N LEU A 61 -6.55 6.94 2.47
CA LEU A 61 -6.45 6.69 3.91
C LEU A 61 -5.01 6.90 4.41
N LEU A 62 -4.01 6.60 3.59
CA LEU A 62 -2.61 6.88 3.93
C LEU A 62 -2.34 8.40 4.00
N GLU A 63 -2.88 9.17 3.06
CA GLU A 63 -2.84 10.64 3.10
C GLU A 63 -3.49 11.17 4.39
N GLU A 64 -4.62 10.58 4.80
CA GLU A 64 -5.28 10.91 6.06
C GLU A 64 -4.41 10.58 7.29
N VAL A 65 -3.79 9.39 7.33
CA VAL A 65 -2.84 9.02 8.40
C VAL A 65 -1.67 10.01 8.47
N ASN A 66 -1.09 10.35 7.33
CA ASN A 66 0.04 11.28 7.25
C ASN A 66 -0.32 12.67 7.78
N GLU A 67 -1.52 13.17 7.46
CA GLU A 67 -1.99 14.46 7.96
C GLU A 67 -2.33 14.40 9.45
N THR A 68 -3.04 13.35 9.90
CA THR A 68 -3.38 13.16 11.32
C THR A 68 -2.16 13.09 12.23
N LEU A 69 -1.06 12.51 11.74
CA LEU A 69 0.16 12.27 12.52
C LEU A 69 1.32 13.24 12.21
N LYS A 70 1.10 14.25 11.37
CA LYS A 70 2.13 15.19 10.89
C LYS A 70 2.96 15.81 12.01
N ASP A 71 2.30 16.19 13.11
CA ASP A 71 2.93 16.81 14.29
C ASP A 71 3.21 15.81 15.42
N LEU A 72 3.05 14.50 15.17
CA LEU A 72 3.14 13.41 16.15
C LEU A 72 4.13 12.32 15.69
N PRO A 73 5.42 12.65 15.50
CA PRO A 73 6.43 11.72 14.98
C PRO A 73 6.56 10.45 15.82
N GLU A 74 6.40 10.55 17.14
CA GLU A 74 6.48 9.38 18.03
C GLU A 74 5.36 8.36 17.82
N ILE A 75 4.26 8.79 17.20
CA ILE A 75 3.13 7.92 16.83
C ILE A 75 3.31 7.45 15.38
N TYR A 76 3.74 8.34 14.49
CA TYR A 76 4.01 8.02 13.10
C TYR A 76 5.05 6.89 12.95
N TYR A 77 6.12 6.92 13.73
CA TYR A 77 7.18 5.90 13.70
C TYR A 77 6.96 4.73 14.68
N ALA A 78 5.74 4.55 15.21
CA ALA A 78 5.44 3.46 16.16
C ALA A 78 5.26 2.07 15.50
N GLY A 79 5.74 1.90 14.26
CA GLY A 79 5.76 0.62 13.50
C GLY A 79 4.45 0.22 12.83
N PHE A 80 3.29 0.54 13.40
CA PHE A 80 1.99 0.19 12.80
C PHE A 80 1.71 0.96 11.50
N VAL A 81 2.19 2.21 11.39
CA VAL A 81 2.14 2.99 10.15
C VAL A 81 3.09 2.39 9.11
N GLU A 82 4.32 2.06 9.52
CA GLU A 82 5.31 1.48 8.61
C GLU A 82 4.84 0.17 7.98
N SER A 83 4.16 -0.69 8.76
CA SER A 83 3.57 -1.94 8.27
C SER A 83 2.49 -1.68 7.22
N ALA A 84 1.59 -0.72 7.45
CA ALA A 84 0.54 -0.39 6.49
C ALA A 84 1.13 0.25 5.21
N GLN A 85 2.14 1.10 5.36
CA GLN A 85 2.89 1.68 4.23
C GLN A 85 3.58 0.59 3.40
N GLN A 86 4.23 -0.38 4.04
CA GLN A 86 4.88 -1.51 3.37
C GLN A 86 3.88 -2.29 2.50
N GLU A 87 2.73 -2.68 3.06
CA GLU A 87 1.69 -3.39 2.30
C GLU A 87 1.11 -2.53 1.15
N PHE A 88 0.93 -1.23 1.38
CA PHE A 88 0.48 -0.31 0.33
C PHE A 88 1.49 -0.18 -0.81
N VAL A 89 2.78 -0.13 -0.51
CA VAL A 89 3.86 -0.09 -1.50
C VAL A 89 3.87 -1.39 -2.30
N GLU A 90 3.82 -2.54 -1.62
CA GLU A 90 3.77 -3.86 -2.26
C GLU A 90 2.64 -3.93 -3.28
N ALA A 91 1.42 -3.57 -2.87
CA ALA A 91 0.25 -3.55 -3.74
C ALA A 91 0.40 -2.58 -4.91
N SER A 92 0.91 -1.38 -4.67
CA SER A 92 1.06 -0.33 -5.68
C SER A 92 2.09 -0.70 -6.75
N ILE A 93 3.25 -1.22 -6.34
CA ILE A 93 4.32 -1.60 -7.27
C ILE A 93 3.90 -2.84 -8.06
N THR A 94 3.38 -3.87 -7.39
CA THR A 94 2.89 -5.09 -8.06
C THR A 94 1.83 -4.76 -9.11
N PHE A 95 0.89 -3.86 -8.79
CA PHE A 95 -0.13 -3.41 -9.75
C PHE A 95 0.48 -2.75 -10.99
N ASN A 96 1.41 -1.81 -10.83
CA ASN A 96 1.99 -1.10 -11.97
C ASN A 96 2.77 -2.04 -12.89
N ILE A 97 3.51 -2.99 -12.32
CA ILE A 97 4.24 -4.00 -13.08
C ILE A 97 3.27 -4.92 -13.83
N VAL A 98 2.30 -5.52 -13.15
CA VAL A 98 1.34 -6.44 -13.79
C VAL A 98 0.48 -5.74 -14.83
N ARG A 99 0.03 -4.51 -14.57
CA ARG A 99 -0.74 -3.73 -15.55
C ARG A 99 0.06 -3.53 -16.84
N ALA A 100 1.32 -3.12 -16.75
CA ALA A 100 2.14 -2.90 -17.94
C ALA A 100 2.28 -4.17 -18.80
N PHE A 101 2.45 -5.33 -18.15
CA PHE A 101 2.51 -6.61 -18.86
C PHE A 101 1.17 -7.01 -19.51
N GLU A 102 0.04 -6.81 -18.84
CA GLU A 102 -1.28 -7.20 -19.37
C GLU A 102 -1.71 -6.37 -20.58
N PHE A 103 -1.27 -5.11 -20.65
CA PHE A 103 -1.61 -4.19 -21.74
C PHE A 103 -0.50 -4.02 -22.78
N GLU A 104 0.56 -4.85 -22.74
CA GLU A 104 1.69 -4.88 -23.69
C GLU A 104 2.36 -3.52 -23.91
N ASP A 105 2.35 -2.65 -22.90
CA ASP A 105 3.03 -1.36 -22.92
C ASP A 105 4.11 -1.31 -21.85
N GLU A 106 5.24 -1.92 -22.16
CA GLU A 106 6.43 -1.92 -21.27
C GLU A 106 7.00 -0.51 -21.08
N SER A 107 6.70 0.42 -22.00
CA SER A 107 7.10 1.83 -21.86
C SER A 107 6.31 2.56 -20.76
N GLU A 108 5.26 1.93 -20.22
CA GLU A 108 4.43 2.43 -19.12
C GLU A 108 4.73 1.81 -17.75
N VAL A 109 5.80 1.00 -17.58
CA VAL A 109 6.19 0.52 -16.24
C VAL A 109 6.65 1.71 -15.40
N ASN A 110 5.71 2.32 -14.68
CA ASN A 110 5.95 3.42 -13.77
C ASN A 110 6.02 2.87 -12.34
N ILE A 111 7.24 2.65 -11.85
CA ILE A 111 7.48 2.34 -10.44
C ILE A 111 7.52 3.68 -9.70
N PRO A 112 6.49 3.99 -8.88
CA PRO A 112 6.42 5.27 -8.22
C PRO A 112 7.55 5.42 -7.19
N SER A 113 8.03 6.65 -6.98
CA SER A 113 9.01 6.95 -5.94
C SER A 113 8.39 6.90 -4.53
N PRO A 114 9.22 6.81 -3.46
CA PRO A 114 8.73 6.94 -2.08
C PRO A 114 7.94 8.24 -1.84
N GLU A 115 8.38 9.34 -2.45
CA GLU A 115 7.73 10.65 -2.35
C GLU A 115 6.36 10.67 -3.06
N GLU A 116 6.25 10.05 -4.24
CA GLU A 116 4.98 9.94 -4.96
C GLU A 116 3.96 9.07 -4.23
N LEU A 117 4.44 8.10 -3.45
CA LEU A 117 3.60 7.26 -2.58
C LEU A 117 3.37 7.88 -1.19
N ASN A 118 4.11 8.93 -0.84
CA ASN A 118 4.07 9.60 0.45
C ASN A 118 4.30 8.63 1.62
N VAL A 119 5.34 7.79 1.49
CA VAL A 119 5.75 6.77 2.47
C VAL A 119 7.18 7.01 2.95
N THR A 120 7.57 6.35 4.03
CA THR A 120 8.97 6.35 4.47
C THR A 120 9.85 5.51 3.55
N ASP A 121 11.13 5.87 3.42
CA ASP A 121 12.13 5.09 2.65
C ASP A 121 12.21 3.64 3.13
N ALA A 122 12.16 3.43 4.44
CA ALA A 122 12.22 2.10 5.05
C ALA A 122 11.02 1.24 4.64
N SER A 123 9.81 1.78 4.71
CA SER A 123 8.60 1.08 4.25
C SER A 123 8.61 0.86 2.75
N TYR A 124 9.10 1.82 1.97
CA TYR A 124 9.22 1.68 0.53
C TYR A 124 10.14 0.52 0.14
N LEU A 125 11.35 0.47 0.69
CA LEU A 125 12.31 -0.58 0.36
C LEU A 125 11.80 -1.98 0.76
N LYS A 126 11.13 -2.08 1.92
CA LYS A 126 10.50 -3.34 2.34
C LYS A 126 9.37 -3.76 1.40
N GLY A 127 8.46 -2.84 1.08
CA GLY A 127 7.32 -3.13 0.20
C GLY A 127 7.76 -3.45 -1.23
N LEU A 128 8.82 -2.81 -1.73
CA LEU A 128 9.45 -3.15 -3.00
C LEU A 128 10.02 -4.57 -2.99
N ALA A 129 10.68 -4.99 -1.91
CA ALA A 129 11.20 -6.35 -1.77
C ALA A 129 10.08 -7.39 -1.78
N ASP A 130 8.95 -7.11 -1.12
CA ASP A 130 7.78 -7.99 -1.13
C ASP A 130 7.10 -8.03 -2.51
N ALA A 131 7.02 -6.88 -3.21
CA ALA A 131 6.45 -6.79 -4.56
C ALA A 131 7.18 -7.70 -5.56
N ILE A 132 8.51 -7.84 -5.44
CA ILE A 132 9.29 -8.79 -6.25
C ILE A 132 8.79 -10.23 -6.03
N GLY A 133 8.48 -10.58 -4.77
CA GLY A 133 7.91 -11.88 -4.41
C GLY A 133 6.56 -12.14 -5.07
N GLU A 134 5.68 -11.13 -5.10
CA GLU A 134 4.37 -11.22 -5.74
C GLU A 134 4.45 -11.25 -7.27
N CYS A 135 5.38 -10.50 -7.88
CA CYS A 135 5.65 -10.59 -9.32
C CYS A 135 6.12 -12.00 -9.69
N ARG A 136 7.03 -12.60 -8.92
CA ARG A 136 7.45 -14.00 -9.13
C ARG A 136 6.27 -14.97 -9.05
N ARG A 137 5.37 -14.78 -8.09
CA ARG A 137 4.17 -15.61 -7.94
C ARG A 137 3.23 -15.48 -9.13
N TYR A 138 3.09 -14.27 -9.65
CA TYR A 138 2.30 -13.99 -10.84
C TYR A 138 2.89 -14.66 -12.09
N ILE A 139 4.21 -14.57 -12.31
CA ILE A 139 4.93 -15.26 -13.40
C ILE A 139 4.73 -16.79 -13.32
N ILE A 140 4.87 -17.39 -12.14
CA ILE A 140 4.60 -18.82 -11.96
C ILE A 140 3.16 -19.17 -12.36
N SER A 141 2.20 -18.31 -12.03
CA SER A 141 0.79 -18.52 -12.40
C SER A 141 0.58 -18.45 -13.92
N LEU A 142 1.25 -17.53 -14.63
CA LEU A 142 1.26 -17.47 -16.09
C LEU A 142 1.82 -18.76 -16.70
N LEU A 143 2.96 -19.24 -16.20
CA LEU A 143 3.58 -20.49 -16.66
C LEU A 143 2.64 -21.69 -16.47
N MET A 144 1.93 -21.77 -15.33
CA MET A 144 0.93 -22.81 -15.09
C MET A 144 -0.24 -22.77 -16.07
N LYS A 145 -0.61 -21.58 -16.57
CA LYS A 145 -1.61 -21.38 -17.61
C LYS A 145 -1.06 -21.51 -19.05
N LYS A 146 0.24 -21.75 -19.20
CA LYS A 146 0.96 -21.85 -20.49
C LYS A 146 1.05 -20.52 -21.27
N GLU A 147 0.91 -19.39 -20.58
CA GLU A 147 1.07 -18.03 -21.14
C GLU A 147 2.55 -17.64 -21.25
N THR A 148 3.33 -18.39 -22.04
CA THR A 148 4.81 -18.31 -22.05
C THR A 148 5.42 -17.06 -22.68
N VAL A 149 4.66 -16.29 -23.46
CA VAL A 149 5.15 -15.02 -24.04
C VAL A 149 5.14 -13.90 -23.00
N LYS A 150 4.22 -13.95 -22.05
CA LYS A 150 4.08 -12.97 -20.95
C LYS A 150 4.95 -13.29 -19.73
N ALA A 151 5.42 -14.54 -19.61
CA ALA A 151 6.16 -15.05 -18.46
C ALA A 151 7.68 -14.90 -18.62
#